data_AF-A0AAJ0HBV6-F1
#
_entry.id   AF-A0AAJ0HBV6-F1
#
_cell.length_a   1.000
_cell.length_b   1.000
_cell.length_c   1.000
_cell.angle_alpha   90.00
_cell.angle_beta   90.00
_cell.angle_gamma   90.00
#
_symmetry.space_group_name_H-M   'P 1'
#
loop_
_entity.id
_entity.type
_entity.pdbx_description
1 polymer ?
#
loop_
_entity_poly.entity_id
_entity_poly.type
_entity_poly.pdbx_seq_one_letter_code
_entity_poly.pdbx_strand_id
1 'polypeptide(L)'
;MKPTTILAALGLLTSAAAHVTNRVPGYNHKSAAAAQINTAVIPASFGVSAGAGRDRVQAGSCTGANNAPIPCDCPPAPTDPAFLASLAQALRQGFFPDPSVASPIDLRRFNDARDASPQTNTDRATAMIQVLQSFSGTKGQGCPGVSFPVLVGQQRSGVLGGDGSDVGAAGRRRRDVSWVA
;
A
#
# COMPACT_ATOMS: atom_id res chain seq x y z
N MET A 1 87.29 -5.56 7.22
CA MET A 1 87.01 -4.33 6.44
C MET A 1 85.51 -4.07 6.54
N LYS A 2 85.12 -2.85 6.94
CA LYS A 2 83.72 -2.43 7.16
C LYS A 2 83.07 -1.99 5.84
N PRO A 3 81.75 -2.20 5.69
CA PRO A 3 80.89 -1.19 5.09
C PRO A 3 79.72 -0.91 6.05
N THR A 4 79.70 0.23 6.76
CA THR A 4 79.17 1.55 6.35
C THR A 4 77.68 1.51 6.01
N THR A 5 76.88 1.78 7.04
CA THR A 5 75.45 2.12 7.02
C THR A 5 75.22 3.47 6.35
N ILE A 6 74.22 3.57 5.46
CA ILE A 6 73.63 4.85 5.03
C ILE A 6 72.12 4.79 5.30
N LEU A 7 71.66 5.69 6.18
CA LEU A 7 70.26 6.07 6.38
C LEU A 7 69.86 7.14 5.35
N ALA A 8 68.69 7.00 4.74
CA ALA A 8 67.78 8.05 4.22
C ALA A 8 66.66 7.34 3.43
N ALA A 9 65.39 7.71 3.43
CA ALA A 9 64.64 8.76 4.10
C ALA A 9 63.16 8.31 4.17
N LEU A 10 62.48 8.72 5.23
CA LEU A 10 61.02 8.67 5.37
C LEU A 10 60.37 9.45 4.22
N GLY A 11 59.69 8.75 3.32
CA GLY A 11 58.69 9.35 2.43
C GLY A 11 57.30 9.02 2.96
N LEU A 12 56.72 9.92 3.75
CA LEU A 12 55.29 9.88 4.06
C LEU A 12 54.51 10.12 2.76
N LEU A 13 53.91 9.08 2.18
CA LEU A 13 52.78 9.28 1.27
C LEU A 13 51.52 9.53 2.11
N THR A 14 51.28 10.80 2.41
CA THR A 14 49.96 11.33 2.71
C THR A 14 49.09 11.25 1.45
N SER A 15 48.49 10.10 1.20
CA SER A 15 47.36 10.00 0.29
C SER A 15 46.16 10.66 0.98
N ALA A 16 45.82 11.86 0.50
CA ALA A 16 44.62 12.57 0.90
C ALA A 16 43.41 11.63 0.83
N ALA A 17 42.74 11.44 1.96
CA ALA A 17 41.38 10.94 1.97
C ALA A 17 40.57 11.87 1.06
N ALA A 18 40.22 11.38 -0.13
CA ALA A 18 39.10 11.93 -0.84
C ALA A 18 37.91 11.76 0.11
N HIS A 19 37.59 12.82 0.83
CA HIS A 19 36.25 13.02 1.35
C HIS A 19 35.35 13.04 0.13
N VAL A 20 34.93 11.85 -0.29
CA VAL A 20 33.65 11.64 -0.96
C VAL A 20 32.65 12.11 0.08
N THR A 21 32.41 13.42 0.09
CA THR A 21 31.14 13.96 0.54
C THR A 21 30.15 13.49 -0.51
N ASN A 22 29.78 12.21 -0.44
CA ASN A 22 28.51 11.75 -0.96
C ASN A 22 27.51 12.53 -0.11
N ARG A 23 27.17 13.72 -0.61
CA ARG A 23 25.97 14.43 -0.22
C ARG A 23 24.89 13.40 -0.38
N VAL A 24 24.41 12.87 0.74
CA VAL A 24 23.16 12.14 0.83
C VAL A 24 22.14 13.03 0.15
N PRO A 25 21.61 12.70 -1.04
CA PRO A 25 20.33 13.24 -1.37
C PRO A 25 19.39 12.48 -0.44
N GLY A 26 18.82 13.17 0.54
CA GLY A 26 17.58 12.72 1.16
C GLY A 26 16.44 12.73 0.13
N TYR A 27 16.65 12.13 -1.04
CA TYR A 27 15.58 11.76 -1.95
C TYR A 27 14.82 10.66 -1.24
N ASN A 28 13.80 11.14 -0.55
CA ASN A 28 12.63 10.46 -0.06
C ASN A 28 12.30 9.24 -0.95
N HIS A 29 12.93 8.08 -0.67
CA HIS A 29 12.71 6.86 -1.44
C HIS A 29 11.24 6.46 -1.43
N LYS A 30 10.51 6.87 -0.38
CA LYS A 30 9.06 6.78 -0.28
C LYS A 30 8.34 7.62 -1.34
N SER A 31 8.74 8.87 -1.57
CA SER A 31 8.11 9.72 -2.60
C SER A 31 8.38 9.23 -4.02
N ALA A 32 9.58 8.72 -4.30
CA ALA A 32 9.89 8.14 -5.61
C ALA A 32 9.11 6.82 -5.86
N ALA A 33 8.94 5.99 -4.83
CA ALA A 33 8.12 4.78 -4.92
C ALA A 33 6.62 5.10 -5.05
N ALA A 34 6.12 6.11 -4.33
CA ALA A 34 4.74 6.57 -4.43
C ALA A 34 4.37 7.05 -5.85
N ALA A 35 5.31 7.67 -6.56
CA ALA A 35 5.11 8.11 -7.95
C ALA A 35 4.97 6.94 -8.96
N GLN A 36 5.24 5.70 -8.56
CA GLN A 36 5.10 4.52 -9.41
C GLN A 36 3.67 3.97 -9.45
N ILE A 37 2.76 4.48 -8.62
CA ILE A 37 1.38 4.02 -8.55
C ILE A 37 0.49 4.92 -9.39
N ASN A 38 -0.28 4.32 -10.29
CA ASN A 38 -1.35 5.01 -10.99
C ASN A 38 -2.53 5.22 -10.03
N THR A 39 -2.66 6.42 -9.48
CA THR A 39 -3.73 6.74 -8.51
C THR A 39 -5.13 6.72 -9.12
N ALA A 40 -5.27 6.73 -10.45
CA ALA A 40 -6.57 6.63 -11.12
C ALA A 40 -7.24 5.26 -10.94
N VAL A 41 -6.48 4.21 -10.58
CA VAL A 41 -7.03 2.88 -10.28
C VAL A 41 -7.31 2.65 -8.79
N ILE A 42 -7.04 3.66 -7.96
CA ILE A 42 -7.34 3.66 -6.53
C ILE A 42 -8.66 4.41 -6.33
N PRO A 43 -9.58 3.91 -5.48
CA PRO A 43 -10.77 4.66 -5.11
C PRO A 43 -10.44 6.05 -4.56
N ALA A 44 -11.21 7.06 -4.95
CA ALA A 44 -11.02 8.43 -4.46
C ALA A 44 -11.19 8.56 -2.93
N SER A 45 -11.91 7.62 -2.31
CA SER A 45 -12.10 7.51 -0.87
C SER A 45 -12.16 6.04 -0.46
N PHE A 46 -11.75 5.76 0.78
CA PHE A 46 -11.93 4.44 1.40
C PHE A 46 -13.26 4.31 2.16
N GLY A 47 -14.08 5.36 2.19
CA GLY A 47 -15.38 5.41 2.85
C GLY A 47 -15.35 5.82 4.33
N VAL A 48 -14.18 5.81 4.96
CA VAL A 48 -13.92 6.38 6.29
C VAL A 48 -12.68 7.27 6.18
N SER A 49 -12.61 8.33 6.99
CA SER A 49 -11.47 9.24 7.05
C SER A 49 -10.78 9.14 8.41
N ALA A 50 -9.45 9.27 8.45
CA ALA A 50 -8.71 9.38 9.69
C ALA A 50 -9.28 10.48 10.60
N GLY A 51 -9.32 10.24 11.91
CA GLY A 51 -9.87 11.15 12.90
C GLY A 51 -11.41 11.21 12.96
N ALA A 52 -12.13 10.54 12.05
CA ALA A 52 -13.59 10.62 11.99
C ALA A 52 -14.25 10.09 13.26
N GLY A 53 -15.17 10.87 13.83
CA GLY A 53 -15.97 10.45 14.98
C GLY A 53 -15.13 10.10 16.21
N ARG A 54 -14.03 10.83 16.42
CA ARG A 54 -13.19 10.70 17.62
C ARG A 54 -14.02 10.73 18.90
N ASP A 55 -13.75 9.79 19.80
CA ASP A 55 -14.37 9.62 21.11
C ASP A 55 -15.90 9.39 21.08
N ARG A 56 -16.50 9.14 19.91
CA ARG A 56 -17.96 8.91 19.78
C ARG A 56 -18.40 7.50 20.13
N VAL A 57 -17.62 6.49 19.72
CA VAL A 57 -17.92 5.07 19.99
C VAL A 57 -17.26 4.63 21.30
N GLN A 58 -15.99 4.98 21.47
CA GLN A 58 -15.20 4.69 22.65
C GLN A 58 -14.12 5.77 22.83
N ALA A 59 -13.86 6.19 24.07
CA ALA A 59 -12.79 7.13 24.37
C ALA A 59 -11.42 6.61 23.89
N GLY A 60 -10.65 7.45 23.23
CA GLY A 60 -9.37 7.12 22.60
C GLY A 60 -9.49 6.45 21.23
N SER A 61 -10.70 6.33 20.66
CA SER A 61 -10.92 5.70 19.35
C SER A 61 -11.66 6.62 18.38
N CYS A 62 -11.62 6.24 17.10
CA CYS A 62 -12.40 6.86 16.03
C CYS A 62 -13.49 5.89 15.53
N THR A 63 -14.40 6.40 14.71
CA THR A 63 -15.58 5.67 14.22
C THR A 63 -15.31 5.12 12.83
N GLY A 64 -15.27 3.79 12.71
CA GLY A 64 -15.26 3.07 11.44
C GLY A 64 -16.66 2.72 10.93
N ALA A 65 -16.71 1.91 9.87
CA ALA A 65 -17.96 1.37 9.34
C ALA A 65 -18.75 0.62 10.44
N ASN A 66 -20.08 0.70 10.37
CA ASN A 66 -21.00 0.10 11.34
C ASN A 66 -20.76 0.54 12.81
N ASN A 67 -20.25 1.75 13.02
CA ASN A 67 -19.89 2.28 14.34
C ASN A 67 -18.85 1.43 15.10
N ALA A 68 -18.02 0.67 14.39
CA ALA A 68 -16.93 -0.07 15.02
C ALA A 68 -15.79 0.88 15.44
N PRO A 69 -15.19 0.72 16.63
CA PRO A 69 -14.05 1.53 17.04
C PRO A 69 -12.81 1.17 16.20
N ILE A 70 -12.11 2.20 15.71
CA ILE A 70 -10.87 2.08 14.94
C ILE A 70 -9.78 3.02 15.48
N PRO A 71 -8.49 2.74 15.21
CA PRO A 71 -7.42 3.72 15.46
C PRO A 71 -7.68 5.01 14.69
N CYS A 72 -7.40 6.15 15.30
CA CYS A 72 -7.69 7.45 14.67
C CYS A 72 -6.80 7.78 13.47
N ASP A 73 -5.64 7.13 13.34
CA ASP A 73 -4.78 7.25 12.17
C ASP A 73 -5.25 6.38 10.99
N CYS A 74 -6.37 5.66 11.15
CA CYS A 74 -6.92 4.76 10.15
C CYS A 74 -8.22 5.29 9.51
N PRO A 75 -8.39 5.11 8.18
CA PRO A 75 -7.34 4.75 7.23
C PRO A 75 -6.47 5.97 6.87
N PRO A 76 -5.22 5.78 6.39
CA PRO A 76 -4.52 6.84 5.66
C PRO A 76 -5.33 7.24 4.41
N ALA A 77 -5.09 8.45 3.89
CA ALA A 77 -5.73 8.89 2.66
C ALA A 77 -5.31 7.99 1.46
N PRO A 78 -6.17 7.79 0.44
CA PRO A 78 -5.80 7.01 -0.75
C PRO A 78 -4.59 7.57 -1.52
N THR A 79 -4.32 8.87 -1.37
CA THR A 79 -3.18 9.58 -1.96
C THR A 79 -2.02 9.77 -0.99
N ASP A 80 -2.06 9.16 0.19
CA ASP A 80 -1.00 9.29 1.18
C ASP A 80 0.32 8.70 0.64
N PRO A 81 1.44 9.45 0.64
CA PRO A 81 2.70 8.97 0.08
C PRO A 81 3.26 7.73 0.80
N ALA A 82 3.03 7.56 2.10
CA ALA A 82 3.51 6.39 2.81
C ALA A 82 2.69 5.15 2.42
N PHE A 83 1.37 5.28 2.25
CA PHE A 83 0.51 4.23 1.69
C PHE A 83 0.94 3.83 0.28
N LEU A 84 1.08 4.80 -0.62
CA LEU A 84 1.48 4.54 -2.01
C LEU A 84 2.88 3.91 -2.11
N ALA A 85 3.83 4.33 -1.27
CA ALA A 85 5.17 3.74 -1.22
C ALA A 85 5.12 2.27 -0.77
N SER A 86 4.38 1.97 0.30
CA SER A 86 4.21 0.60 0.80
C SER A 86 3.51 -0.29 -0.21
N LEU A 87 2.51 0.24 -0.93
CA LEU A 87 1.83 -0.46 -2.01
C LEU A 87 2.76 -0.76 -3.18
N ALA A 88 3.52 0.23 -3.66
CA ALA A 88 4.52 0.02 -4.71
C ALA A 88 5.61 -0.98 -4.31
N GLN A 89 5.99 -1.00 -3.04
CA GLN A 89 6.95 -1.98 -2.52
C GLN A 89 6.35 -3.39 -2.52
N ALA A 90 5.13 -3.57 -1.99
CA ALA A 90 4.48 -4.87 -1.93
C ALA A 90 4.21 -5.46 -3.33
N LEU A 91 3.77 -4.62 -4.28
CA LEU A 91 3.55 -5.02 -5.68
C LEU A 91 4.82 -5.46 -6.41
N ARG A 92 6.00 -5.02 -5.95
CA ARG A 92 7.31 -5.42 -6.52
C ARG A 92 7.91 -6.64 -5.85
N GLN A 93 7.78 -6.73 -4.54
CA GLN A 93 8.39 -7.79 -3.73
C GLN A 93 7.54 -9.06 -3.70
N GLY A 94 6.29 -8.98 -4.16
CA GLY A 94 5.27 -9.93 -3.79
C GLY A 94 4.77 -9.59 -2.39
N PHE A 95 3.45 -9.58 -2.20
CA PHE A 95 2.85 -9.36 -0.88
C PHE A 95 3.39 -10.39 0.12
N PHE A 96 3.23 -10.11 1.43
CA PHE A 96 3.65 -11.03 2.50
C PHE A 96 3.35 -12.48 2.08
N PRO A 97 4.34 -13.40 2.14
CA PRO A 97 4.18 -14.78 1.68
C PRO A 97 3.19 -15.49 2.59
N ASP A 98 1.92 -15.28 2.31
CA ASP A 98 0.79 -15.96 2.89
C ASP A 98 0.21 -16.81 1.76
N PRO A 99 0.50 -18.12 1.74
CA PRO A 99 -0.01 -19.01 0.68
C PRO A 99 -1.54 -19.06 0.65
N SER A 100 -2.21 -18.59 1.71
CA SER A 100 -3.66 -18.50 1.84
C SER A 100 -4.23 -17.24 1.20
N VAL A 101 -3.40 -16.24 0.89
CA VAL A 101 -3.82 -14.98 0.25
C VAL A 101 -3.10 -14.83 -1.06
N ALA A 102 -3.63 -15.49 -2.09
CA ALA A 102 -3.21 -15.26 -3.46
C ALA A 102 -3.47 -13.79 -3.82
N SER A 103 -2.43 -12.96 -3.83
CA SER A 103 -2.48 -11.64 -4.47
C SER A 103 -1.50 -11.62 -5.64
N PRO A 104 -1.94 -12.07 -6.82
CA PRO A 104 -1.08 -12.30 -7.98
C PRO A 104 -0.91 -11.04 -8.85
N ILE A 105 -1.34 -9.86 -8.39
CA ILE A 105 -1.22 -8.64 -9.18
C ILE A 105 0.13 -7.99 -8.96
N ASP A 106 0.89 -7.84 -10.04
CA ASP A 106 2.15 -7.10 -10.05
C ASP A 106 1.92 -5.61 -10.26
N LEU A 107 2.98 -4.81 -10.11
CA LEU A 107 2.94 -3.36 -10.31
C LEU A 107 2.41 -2.96 -11.70
N ARG A 108 2.70 -3.75 -12.75
CA ARG A 108 2.31 -3.44 -14.13
C ARG A 108 0.80 -3.61 -14.32
N ARG A 109 0.24 -4.76 -13.92
CA ARG A 109 -1.19 -5.07 -14.02
C ARG A 109 -2.01 -4.21 -13.06
N PHE A 110 -1.47 -3.90 -11.87
CA PHE A 110 -2.10 -2.96 -10.95
C PHE A 110 -2.34 -1.61 -11.65
N ASN A 111 -1.32 -1.07 -12.31
CA ASN A 111 -1.36 0.26 -12.93
C ASN A 111 -2.12 0.34 -14.26
N ASP A 112 -2.51 -0.78 -14.88
CA ASP A 112 -3.21 -0.77 -16.17
C ASP A 112 -4.68 -0.33 -16.03
N ALA A 113 -4.92 0.99 -16.06
CA ALA A 113 -6.26 1.57 -15.95
C ALA A 113 -7.23 1.14 -17.07
N ARG A 114 -6.74 0.51 -18.15
CA ARG A 114 -7.60 0.00 -19.22
C ARG A 114 -8.23 -1.34 -18.85
N ASP A 115 -7.61 -2.11 -17.97
CA ASP A 115 -8.21 -3.33 -17.42
C ASP A 115 -9.06 -2.97 -16.19
N ALA A 116 -10.34 -2.75 -16.43
CA ALA A 116 -11.36 -2.53 -15.40
C ALA A 116 -12.20 -3.78 -15.13
N SER A 117 -11.70 -4.98 -15.48
CA SER A 117 -12.44 -6.22 -15.24
C SER A 117 -12.71 -6.42 -13.74
N PRO A 118 -13.84 -7.06 -13.36
CA PRO A 118 -14.15 -7.31 -11.96
C PRO A 118 -13.02 -8.03 -11.22
N GLN A 119 -12.40 -9.03 -11.86
CA GLN A 119 -11.29 -9.76 -11.26
C GLN A 119 -10.08 -8.86 -10.99
N THR A 120 -9.67 -8.02 -11.94
CA THR A 120 -8.54 -7.12 -11.74
C THR A 120 -8.83 -6.10 -10.64
N ASN A 121 -10.07 -5.61 -10.53
CA ASN A 121 -10.47 -4.72 -9.44
C ASN A 121 -10.50 -5.43 -8.07
N THR A 122 -10.92 -6.69 -8.02
CA THR A 122 -10.81 -7.54 -6.83
C THR A 122 -9.35 -7.73 -6.42
N ASP A 123 -8.46 -7.99 -7.37
CA ASP A 123 -7.03 -8.17 -7.12
C ASP A 123 -6.39 -6.86 -6.61
N ARG A 124 -6.73 -5.71 -7.22
CA ARG A 124 -6.30 -4.36 -6.75
C ARG A 124 -6.77 -4.08 -5.33
N ALA A 125 -8.04 -4.35 -5.02
CA ALA A 125 -8.58 -4.17 -3.68
C ALA A 125 -7.89 -5.09 -2.66
N THR A 126 -7.65 -6.35 -3.01
CA THR A 126 -6.91 -7.30 -2.17
C THR A 126 -5.51 -6.79 -1.84
N ALA A 127 -4.77 -6.33 -2.86
CA ALA A 127 -3.45 -5.72 -2.70
C ALA A 127 -3.47 -4.52 -1.73
N MET A 128 -4.39 -3.57 -1.93
CA MET A 128 -4.53 -2.39 -1.06
C MET A 128 -4.90 -2.77 0.38
N ILE A 129 -5.81 -3.73 0.56
CA ILE A 129 -6.22 -4.24 1.88
C ILE A 129 -5.03 -4.86 2.62
N GLN A 130 -4.23 -5.69 1.96
CA GLN A 130 -3.04 -6.30 2.58
C GLN A 130 -2.04 -5.26 3.09
N VAL A 131 -1.82 -4.20 2.31
CA VAL A 131 -0.96 -3.08 2.70
C VAL A 131 -1.56 -2.34 3.89
N LEU A 132 -2.85 -2.02 3.86
CA LEU A 132 -3.52 -1.32 4.96
C LEU A 132 -3.49 -2.14 6.26
N GLN A 133 -3.72 -3.45 6.19
CA GLN A 133 -3.65 -4.37 7.34
C GLN A 133 -2.23 -4.58 7.90
N SER A 134 -1.21 -4.14 7.16
CA SER A 134 0.20 -4.17 7.58
C SER A 134 0.85 -2.78 7.67
N PHE A 135 0.04 -1.71 7.61
CA PHE A 135 0.52 -0.35 7.38
C PHE A 135 1.38 0.21 8.53
N SER A 136 1.19 -0.26 9.76
CA SER A 136 2.02 0.10 10.92
C SER A 136 3.41 -0.57 10.92
N GLY A 137 3.76 -1.29 9.85
CA GLY A 137 5.02 -2.04 9.74
C GLY A 137 5.00 -3.40 10.43
N THR A 138 3.91 -3.74 11.13
CA THR A 138 3.69 -5.06 11.76
C THR A 138 2.45 -5.72 11.16
N LYS A 139 2.57 -6.97 10.68
CA LYS A 139 1.44 -7.74 10.12
C LYS A 139 0.31 -7.84 11.16
N GLY A 140 -0.91 -7.47 10.79
CA GLY A 140 -2.09 -7.59 11.65
C GLY A 140 -2.28 -6.45 12.67
N GLN A 141 -1.36 -5.48 12.72
CA GLN A 141 -1.47 -4.28 13.55
C GLN A 141 -1.74 -3.02 12.71
N GLY A 142 -2.05 -3.19 11.42
CA GLY A 142 -2.44 -2.10 10.54
C GLY A 142 -3.90 -1.72 10.72
N CYS A 143 -4.45 -1.03 9.72
CA CYS A 143 -5.83 -0.60 9.75
C CYS A 143 -6.79 -1.78 9.58
N PRO A 144 -7.82 -1.92 10.45
CA PRO A 144 -8.82 -2.96 10.31
C PRO A 144 -9.76 -2.69 9.13
N GLY A 145 -10.37 -3.75 8.57
CA GLY A 145 -11.24 -3.68 7.39
C GLY A 145 -12.41 -2.70 7.47
N VAL A 146 -12.92 -2.47 8.69
CA VAL A 146 -13.96 -1.48 8.97
C VAL A 146 -13.49 -0.03 8.78
N SER A 147 -12.19 0.23 8.64
CA SER A 147 -11.63 1.54 8.31
C SER A 147 -11.64 1.82 6.81
N PHE A 148 -11.90 0.83 5.95
CA PHE A 148 -11.89 1.01 4.50
C PHE A 148 -12.99 0.18 3.82
N PRO A 149 -14.27 0.41 4.18
CA PRO A 149 -15.40 -0.38 3.68
C PRO A 149 -15.50 -0.42 2.15
N VAL A 150 -15.10 0.64 1.44
CA VAL A 150 -15.12 0.67 -0.03
C VAL A 150 -14.21 -0.41 -0.63
N LEU A 151 -13.00 -0.59 -0.07
CA LEU A 151 -12.09 -1.62 -0.54
C LEU A 151 -12.61 -3.03 -0.24
N VAL A 152 -13.25 -3.23 0.92
CA VAL A 152 -13.87 -4.51 1.26
C VAL A 152 -15.02 -4.83 0.29
N GLY A 153 -15.82 -3.83 -0.07
CA GLY A 153 -16.86 -3.95 -1.09
C GLY A 153 -16.28 -4.28 -2.47
N GLN A 154 -15.23 -3.56 -2.89
CA GLN A 154 -14.54 -3.78 -4.16
C GLN A 154 -13.88 -5.16 -4.24
N GLN A 155 -13.26 -5.65 -3.15
CA GLN A 155 -12.67 -6.99 -3.11
C GLN A 155 -13.73 -8.07 -3.38
N ARG A 156 -14.93 -7.91 -2.83
CA ARG A 156 -16.02 -8.89 -2.97
C ARG A 156 -16.73 -8.81 -4.32
N SER A 157 -16.87 -7.61 -4.88
CA SER A 157 -17.71 -7.35 -6.06
C SER A 157 -16.93 -7.12 -7.36
N GLY A 158 -15.67 -6.72 -7.27
CA GLY A 158 -14.88 -6.23 -8.41
C GLY A 158 -15.33 -4.85 -8.92
N VAL A 159 -16.22 -4.14 -8.22
CA VAL A 159 -16.70 -2.81 -8.62
C VAL A 159 -15.87 -1.73 -7.93
N LEU A 160 -15.22 -0.88 -8.72
CA LEU A 160 -14.48 0.28 -8.23
C LEU A 160 -15.43 1.29 -7.59
N GLY A 161 -15.15 1.67 -6.34
CA GLY A 161 -15.92 2.69 -5.63
C GLY A 161 -17.33 2.27 -5.20
N GLY A 162 -17.66 0.97 -5.25
CA GLY A 162 -18.92 0.46 -4.73
C GLY A 162 -19.04 0.73 -3.23
N ASP A 163 -20.17 1.29 -2.81
CA ASP A 163 -20.50 1.63 -1.43
C ASP A 163 -20.82 0.40 -0.54
N GLY A 164 -20.61 -0.82 -1.06
CA GLY A 164 -20.98 -2.06 -0.41
C GLY A 164 -22.48 -2.38 -0.47
N SER A 165 -23.31 -1.48 -1.02
CA SER A 165 -24.77 -1.66 -1.14
C SER A 165 -25.17 -2.47 -2.38
N ASP A 166 -24.33 -2.49 -3.42
CA ASP A 166 -24.64 -3.10 -4.72
C ASP A 166 -24.46 -4.63 -4.80
N VAL A 167 -23.93 -5.27 -3.76
CA VAL A 167 -23.66 -6.72 -3.74
C VAL A 167 -24.97 -7.55 -3.76
N GLY A 168 -26.13 -6.92 -3.55
CA GLY A 168 -27.46 -7.55 -3.67
C GLY A 168 -28.06 -7.64 -5.08
N ALA A 169 -27.45 -6.99 -6.09
CA ALA A 169 -28.03 -6.86 -7.44
C ALA A 169 -27.35 -7.71 -8.52
N ALA A 170 -26.06 -8.03 -8.36
CA ALA A 170 -25.30 -8.81 -9.35
C ALA A 170 -25.67 -10.31 -9.37
N GLY A 171 -26.35 -10.82 -8.34
CA GLY A 171 -26.81 -12.21 -8.24
C GLY A 171 -28.25 -12.48 -8.73
N ARG A 172 -29.00 -11.46 -9.18
CA ARG A 172 -30.43 -11.60 -9.53
C ARG A 172 -30.82 -11.12 -10.94
N ARG A 173 -29.90 -11.20 -11.91
CA ARG A 173 -30.24 -10.95 -13.33
C ARG A 173 -29.86 -12.08 -14.30
N ARG A 174 -30.20 -13.32 -13.96
CA ARG A 174 -30.25 -14.45 -14.93
C ARG A 174 -31.35 -15.46 -14.61
N ARG A 175 -32.59 -15.00 -14.39
CA ARG A 175 -33.81 -15.82 -14.56
C ARG A 175 -34.96 -14.97 -15.09
N ASP A 176 -34.75 -14.39 -16.27
CA ASP A 176 -35.84 -14.25 -17.23
C ASP A 176 -35.60 -15.35 -18.26
N VAL A 177 -36.48 -16.36 -18.33
CA VAL A 177 -37.18 -16.83 -19.54
C VAL A 177 -38.26 -17.83 -19.09
N SER A 178 -39.46 -17.63 -19.61
CA SER A 178 -40.61 -18.56 -19.70
C SER A 178 -41.76 -18.31 -18.73
N TRP A 179 -42.54 -17.27 -19.01
CA TRP A 179 -44.00 -17.42 -18.98
C TRP A 179 -44.45 -17.66 -20.42
N VAL A 180 -44.74 -18.92 -20.72
CA VAL A 180 -45.59 -19.30 -21.86
C VAL A 180 -47.03 -19.19 -21.38
N ALA A 181 -47.86 -18.69 -22.30
CA ALA A 181 -49.29 -18.38 -22.18
C ALA A 181 -50.15 -19.46 -21.50
#